data_AF-A0A9D7ABP6-F1
#
_entry.id   AF-A0A9D7ABP6-F1
#
_cell.length_a   1.000
_cell.length_b   1.000
_cell.length_c   1.000
_cell.angle_alpha   90.00
_cell.angle_beta   90.00
_cell.angle_gamma   90.00
#
_symmetry.space_group_name_H-M   'P 1'
#
loop_
_entity.id
_entity.type
_entity.pdbx_description
1 polymer ?
#
loop_
_entity_poly.entity_id
_entity_poly.type
_entity_poly.pdbx_seq_one_letter_code
_entity_poly.pdbx_strand_id
1 'polypeptide(L)'
;IAGKTGTAQTAALKDDRRKGTDIPKKLRDHAWFVSYAPAEAPRIAVVVLVENMGHGGSWAAPLAKQVIEAYVKSKPSEPVTADAGFDQGQAPMAVAMQGAHD
;
A
#
# COMPACT_ATOMS: atom_id res chain seq x y z
N ILE A 1 8.43 5.61 -6.33
CA ILE A 1 7.94 4.87 -5.14
C ILE A 1 9.15 4.31 -4.43
N ALA A 2 9.28 4.54 -3.13
CA ALA A 2 10.31 3.92 -2.29
C ALA A 2 9.63 3.06 -1.22
N GLY A 3 10.24 1.95 -0.83
CA GLY A 3 9.65 1.05 0.13
C GLY A 3 10.50 -0.16 0.48
N LYS A 4 10.07 -0.92 1.47
CA LYS A 4 10.75 -2.11 1.97
C LYS A 4 9.79 -3.29 1.99
N THR A 5 10.26 -4.42 1.49
CA THR A 5 9.57 -5.71 1.62
C THR A 5 9.83 -6.33 2.98
N GLY A 6 8.80 -7.00 3.49
CA GLY A 6 8.87 -7.88 4.65
C GLY A 6 8.21 -9.22 4.35
N THR A 7 8.63 -10.23 5.09
CA THR A 7 8.02 -11.56 5.12
C THR A 7 7.89 -11.92 6.60
N ALA A 8 6.66 -12.09 7.09
CA ALA A 8 6.42 -12.38 8.51
C ALA A 8 6.06 -13.85 8.69
N GLN A 9 6.89 -14.58 9.43
CA GLN A 9 6.67 -16.00 9.69
C GLN A 9 5.49 -16.19 10.65
N THR A 10 4.54 -17.05 10.28
CA THR A 10 3.31 -17.28 11.05
C THR A 10 3.41 -18.46 12.01
N ALA A 11 4.33 -19.40 11.77
CA ALA A 11 4.54 -20.56 12.62
C ALA A 11 6.01 -20.99 12.64
N ALA A 12 6.46 -21.49 13.80
CA ALA A 12 7.72 -22.20 13.91
C ALA A 12 7.56 -23.60 13.29
N LEU A 13 7.90 -23.72 12.01
CA LEU A 13 7.95 -25.01 11.34
C LEU A 13 9.18 -25.78 11.84
N LYS A 14 8.95 -26.86 12.59
CA LYS A 14 9.99 -27.86 12.89
C LYS A 14 10.33 -28.61 11.59
N ASP A 15 11.61 -28.61 11.25
CA ASP A 15 12.28 -29.34 10.16
C ASP A 15 12.16 -28.79 8.72
N ASP A 16 12.89 -29.42 7.77
CA ASP A 16 13.16 -29.10 6.34
C ASP A 16 11.91 -28.81 5.46
N ARG A 17 10.70 -28.86 6.04
CA ARG A 17 9.43 -28.34 5.46
C ARG A 17 9.45 -26.83 5.17
N ARG A 18 10.55 -26.16 5.54
CA ARG A 18 10.82 -24.75 5.21
C ARG A 18 11.06 -24.50 3.72
N LYS A 19 11.23 -25.56 2.92
CA LYS A 19 11.49 -25.47 1.48
C LYS A 19 10.30 -25.98 0.68
N GLY A 20 9.64 -25.08 -0.04
CA GLY A 20 8.69 -25.43 -1.10
C GLY A 20 7.24 -25.08 -0.83
N THR A 21 6.38 -25.52 -1.74
CA THR A 21 4.93 -25.24 -1.78
C THR A 21 4.11 -26.05 -0.79
N ASP A 22 4.71 -27.05 -0.14
CA ASP A 22 4.06 -28.04 0.71
C ASP A 22 3.69 -27.52 2.11
N ILE A 23 4.01 -26.25 2.39
CA ILE A 23 3.56 -25.58 3.61
C ILE A 23 2.04 -25.30 3.48
N PRO A 24 1.20 -25.81 4.40
CA PRO A 24 -0.22 -25.50 4.43
C PRO A 24 -0.44 -23.99 4.42
N LYS A 25 -1.41 -23.48 3.64
CA LYS A 25 -1.61 -22.03 3.46
C LYS A 25 -1.60 -21.25 4.78
N LYS A 26 -2.35 -21.71 5.77
CA LYS A 26 -2.45 -21.09 7.11
C LYS A 26 -1.13 -20.99 7.90
N LEU A 27 -0.09 -21.70 7.47
CA LEU A 27 1.24 -21.72 8.08
C LEU A 27 2.29 -21.03 7.19
N ARG A 28 1.89 -20.47 6.05
CA ARG A 28 2.78 -19.70 5.19
C ARG A 28 3.02 -18.33 5.78
N ASP A 29 4.15 -17.75 5.42
CA ASP A 29 4.49 -16.41 5.85
C ASP A 29 3.49 -15.39 5.28
N HIS A 30 3.30 -14.27 5.95
CA HIS A 30 2.57 -13.13 5.42
C HIS A 30 3.48 -12.26 4.56
N ALA A 31 2.92 -11.78 3.45
CA ALA A 31 3.61 -10.87 2.54
C ALA A 31 3.38 -9.43 3.00
N TRP A 32 4.46 -8.72 3.33
CA TRP A 32 4.41 -7.32 3.75
C TRP A 32 5.11 -6.40 2.76
N PHE A 33 4.55 -5.22 2.56
CA PHE A 33 5.24 -4.12 1.92
C PHE A 33 4.82 -2.80 2.53
N VAL A 34 5.81 -2.00 2.93
CA VAL A 34 5.64 -0.63 3.43
C VAL A 34 6.29 0.31 2.43
N SER A 35 5.59 1.34 2.01
CA SER A 35 6.08 2.26 0.98
C SER A 35 5.55 3.67 1.13
N TYR A 36 6.21 4.61 0.46
CA TYR A 36 5.76 5.97 0.29
C TYR A 36 6.03 6.49 -1.13
N ALA A 37 5.30 7.54 -1.52
CA ALA A 37 5.44 8.15 -2.85
C ALA A 37 4.98 9.62 -2.89
N PRO A 38 5.54 10.45 -3.80
CA PRO A 38 6.83 10.30 -4.51
C PRO A 38 8.02 10.01 -3.58
N ALA A 39 9.16 9.54 -4.12
CA ALA A 39 10.30 9.17 -3.27
C ALA A 39 11.07 10.41 -2.77
N GLU A 40 11.07 11.46 -3.60
CA GLU A 40 11.79 12.72 -3.41
C GLU A 40 10.99 13.69 -2.54
N ALA A 41 9.66 13.70 -2.70
CA ALA A 41 8.72 14.51 -1.94
C ALA A 41 7.50 13.65 -1.55
N PRO A 42 7.57 12.87 -0.46
CA PRO A 42 6.51 11.94 -0.08
C PRO A 42 5.18 12.63 0.24
N ARG A 43 4.08 12.13 -0.34
CA ARG A 43 2.71 12.66 -0.15
C ARG A 43 1.70 11.61 0.30
N ILE A 44 2.06 10.34 0.22
CA ILE A 44 1.26 9.21 0.70
C ILE A 44 2.20 8.12 1.22
N ALA A 45 1.82 7.47 2.32
CA ALA A 45 2.40 6.22 2.78
C ALA A 45 1.35 5.12 2.66
N VAL A 46 1.77 3.94 2.20
CA VAL A 46 0.90 2.77 1.99
C VAL A 46 1.57 1.55 2.60
N VAL A 47 0.81 0.84 3.45
CA VAL A 47 1.19 -0.45 4.03
C VAL A 47 0.24 -1.51 3.49
N VAL A 48 0.80 -2.60 2.96
CA VAL A 48 0.04 -3.76 2.49
C VAL A 48 0.50 -5.00 3.21
N LEU A 49 -0.45 -5.71 3.83
CA LEU A 49 -0.34 -7.08 4.30
C LEU A 49 -1.17 -7.96 3.37
N VAL A 50 -0.59 -9.04 2.88
CA VAL A 50 -1.33 -10.15 2.29
C VAL A 50 -1.12 -11.41 3.13
N GLU A 51 -2.20 -11.86 3.75
CA GLU A 51 -2.18 -13.00 4.66
C GLU A 51 -1.76 -14.28 3.92
N ASN A 52 -0.78 -14.99 4.47
CA ASN A 52 -0.39 -16.35 4.07
C ASN A 52 0.09 -16.49 2.60
N MET A 53 0.63 -15.43 2.02
CA MET A 53 1.08 -15.39 0.61
C MET A 53 2.61 -15.38 0.44
N GLY A 54 3.38 -15.48 1.52
CA GLY A 54 4.84 -15.60 1.47
C GLY A 54 5.55 -14.27 1.27
N HIS A 55 6.26 -14.12 0.15
CA HIS A 55 7.18 -13.01 -0.06
C HIS A 55 6.48 -11.68 -0.38
N GLY A 56 6.81 -10.64 0.40
CA GLY A 56 6.29 -9.27 0.22
C GLY A 56 6.45 -8.70 -1.20
N GLY A 57 7.58 -8.98 -1.85
CA GLY A 57 7.87 -8.48 -3.20
C GLY A 57 6.98 -9.08 -4.30
N SER A 58 6.49 -10.31 -4.12
CA SER A 58 5.68 -11.01 -5.13
C SER A 58 4.19 -10.64 -5.05
N TRP A 59 3.71 -10.22 -3.87
CA TRP A 59 2.28 -10.02 -3.63
C TRP A 59 1.95 -8.62 -3.11
N ALA A 60 2.57 -8.20 -2.01
CA ALA A 60 2.24 -6.93 -1.35
C ALA A 60 2.74 -5.70 -2.13
N ALA A 61 3.93 -5.77 -2.73
CA ALA A 61 4.50 -4.64 -3.47
C ALA A 61 3.72 -4.27 -4.75
N PRO A 62 3.29 -5.22 -5.61
CA PRO A 62 2.43 -4.91 -6.75
C PRO A 62 1.10 -4.26 -6.37
N LEU A 63 0.49 -4.68 -5.25
CA LEU A 63 -0.77 -4.09 -4.75
C LEU A 63 -0.56 -2.65 -4.27
N ALA A 64 0.52 -2.38 -3.52
CA ALA A 64 0.84 -1.02 -3.10
C ALA A 64 1.07 -0.09 -4.31
N LYS A 65 1.70 -0.57 -5.38
CA LYS A 65 1.86 0.19 -6.63
C LYS A 65 0.51 0.58 -7.22
N GLN A 66 -0.45 -0.34 -7.31
CA GLN A 66 -1.78 -0.03 -7.85
C GLN A 66 -2.49 1.06 -7.03
N VAL A 67 -2.44 0.97 -5.70
CA VAL A 67 -3.02 1.97 -4.79
C VAL A 67 -2.36 3.34 -4.99
N ILE A 68 -1.03 3.38 -5.02
CA ILE A 68 -0.27 4.62 -5.21
C ILE A 68 -0.56 5.23 -6.59
N GLU A 69 -0.61 4.43 -7.65
CA GLU A 69 -0.94 4.91 -9.00
C GLU A 69 -2.35 5.48 -9.08
N ALA A 70 -3.33 4.84 -8.43
CA ALA A 70 -4.68 5.36 -8.34
C ALA A 70 -4.72 6.70 -7.59
N TYR A 71 -4.01 6.80 -6.46
CA TYR A 71 -3.90 8.05 -5.69
C TYR A 71 -3.29 9.18 -6.53
N VAL A 72 -2.15 8.92 -7.17
CA VAL A 72 -1.44 9.92 -8.00
C VAL A 72 -2.29 10.38 -9.18
N LYS A 73 -3.04 9.48 -9.83
CA LYS A 73 -3.96 9.85 -10.92
C LYS A 73 -5.14 10.69 -10.44
N SER A 74 -5.61 10.48 -9.21
CA SER A 74 -6.78 11.17 -8.65
C SER A 74 -6.52 12.59 -8.15
N LYS A 75 -5.27 12.95 -7.85
CA LYS A 75 -4.91 14.26 -7.31
C LYS A 75 -3.95 15.03 -8.23
N PRO A 76 -4.36 16.16 -8.85
CA PRO A 76 -3.40 17.10 -9.40
C PRO A 76 -2.48 17.60 -8.26
N SER A 77 -1.24 17.92 -8.59
CA SER A 77 -0.09 17.91 -7.69
C SER A 77 -0.09 19.03 -6.62
N GLU A 78 -0.87 18.90 -5.56
CA GLU A 78 -0.72 19.72 -4.34
C GLU A 78 0.36 19.11 -3.42
N PRO A 79 1.44 19.83 -3.06
CA PRO A 79 2.40 19.35 -2.09
C PRO A 79 1.74 19.22 -0.71
N VAL A 80 1.88 18.05 -0.10
CA VAL A 80 1.49 17.86 1.31
C VAL A 80 2.59 18.53 2.14
N THR A 81 2.30 19.68 2.73
CA THR A 81 3.21 20.30 3.70
C THR A 81 3.22 19.44 4.97
N ALA A 82 4.41 19.21 5.53
CA ALA A 82 4.65 18.31 6.66
C ALA A 82 3.97 18.77 7.98
N ASP A 83 3.40 19.97 7.94
CA ASP A 83 2.83 20.75 9.03
C ASP A 83 1.29 20.78 8.99
N ALA A 84 0.66 20.18 7.98
CA ALA A 84 -0.75 19.86 8.04
C ALA A 84 -0.96 18.72 9.02
N GLY A 85 -1.22 19.07 10.29
CA GLY A 85 -1.69 18.14 11.30
C GLY A 85 -2.81 17.27 10.74
N PHE A 86 -2.85 16.00 11.16
CA PHE A 86 -3.87 15.01 10.79
C PHE A 86 -5.23 15.70 10.57
N ASP A 87 -5.60 15.92 9.32
CA ASP A 87 -6.84 16.61 8.97
C ASP A 87 -8.01 15.70 9.30
N GLN A 88 -8.49 15.84 10.54
CA GLN A 88 -9.68 15.21 11.07
C GLN A 88 -10.91 15.92 10.48
N GLY A 89 -11.12 15.76 9.17
CA GLY A 89 -12.40 16.05 8.53
C GLY A 89 -12.40 17.20 7.53
N GLN A 90 -12.16 16.86 6.26
CA GLN A 90 -12.79 17.57 5.15
C GLN A 90 -13.46 16.58 4.20
N ALA A 91 -14.79 16.60 4.22
CA ALA A 91 -15.63 15.97 3.20
C ALA A 91 -15.36 16.62 1.83
N PRO A 92 -15.35 15.87 0.72
CA PRO A 92 -15.11 16.47 -0.58
C PRO A 92 -16.22 17.47 -0.94
N MET A 93 -15.76 18.67 -1.25
CA MET A 93 -16.54 19.84 -1.65
C MET A 93 -17.38 19.58 -2.89
N ALA A 94 -18.54 20.23 -2.93
CA ALA A 94 -19.54 20.17 -3.98
C ALA A 94 -18.97 20.36 -5.40
N VAL A 95 -19.39 19.47 -6.30
CA VAL A 95 -19.25 19.64 -7.75
C VAL A 95 -20.14 20.81 -8.17
N ALA A 96 -19.53 21.92 -8.57
CA ALA A 96 -20.23 22.98 -9.29
C ALA A 96 -20.63 22.44 -10.67
N MET A 97 -21.95 22.33 -10.91
CA MET A 97 -22.48 21.96 -12.21
C MET A 97 -22.30 23.10 -13.21
N GLN A 98 -21.85 22.68 -14.39
CA GLN A 98 -21.66 23.43 -15.62
C GLN A 98 -22.90 24.24 -16.03
N GLY A 99 -22.66 25.36 -16.72
CA GLY A 99 -23.66 26.32 -17.17
C GLY A 99 -24.77 25.75 -18.05
N ALA A 100 -25.92 26.42 -17.96
CA ALA A 100 -27.02 26.30 -18.88
C ALA A 100 -27.07 27.56 -19.76
N HIS A 101 -27.04 27.33 -21.07
CA HIS A 101 -27.80 28.03 -22.12
C HIS A 101 -29.11 28.65 -21.57
N ASP A 102 -29.56 29.87 -21.91
CA ASP A 102 -29.59 30.64 -23.16
C ASP A 102 -29.47 32.17 -22.90
#